data_AF-A0AAN8Y7C1-F1
#
_entry.id   AF-A0AAN8Y7C1-F1
#
_cell.length_a   1.000
_cell.length_b   1.000
_cell.length_c   1.000
_cell.angle_alpha   90.00
_cell.angle_beta   90.00
_cell.angle_gamma   90.00
#
_symmetry.space_group_name_H-M   'P 1'
#
loop_
_entity.id
_entity.type
_entity.pdbx_description
1 polymer ?
#
loop_
_entity_poly.entity_id
_entity_poly.type
_entity_poly.pdbx_seq_one_letter_code
_entity_poly.pdbx_strand_id
1 'polypeptide(L)'
;MVFYMEACDSGSMFEGLLDKDLNIYVTTASKANENSFATYCSPKHYEDTCLGDLFSVSRLENSDLQDRRVETLQKQFQRFQNAPEGSVRKSEAYRKLS
;
A
#
# COMPACT_ATOMS: atom_id res chain seq x y z
N MET A 1 2.15 -16.85 0.49
CA MET A 1 0.96 -15.97 0.53
C MET A 1 1.40 -14.52 0.39
N VAL A 2 0.55 -13.67 -0.19
CA VAL A 2 0.77 -12.23 -0.28
C VAL A 2 -0.43 -11.51 0.34
N PHE A 3 -0.20 -10.54 1.20
CA PHE A 3 -1.24 -9.78 1.90
C PHE A 3 -1.01 -8.27 1.71
N TYR A 4 -2.02 -7.59 1.17
CA TYR A 4 -2.05 -6.12 1.06
C TYR A 4 -3.10 -5.61 2.03
N MET A 5 -2.77 -4.64 2.88
CA MET A 5 -3.70 -4.13 3.87
C MET A 5 -3.82 -2.61 3.82
N GLU A 6 -5.01 -2.14 3.47
CA GLU A 6 -5.43 -0.75 3.52
C GLU A 6 -6.22 -0.50 4.80
N ALA A 7 -5.63 0.25 5.72
CA ALA A 7 -6.25 0.79 6.92
C ALA A 7 -5.31 1.80 7.58
N CYS A 8 -5.86 2.69 8.40
CA CYS A 8 -5.07 3.40 9.42
C CYS A 8 -4.42 2.38 10.37
N ASP A 9 -3.22 2.74 10.86
CA ASP A 9 -2.43 1.92 11.77
C ASP A 9 -2.16 0.49 11.27
N SER A 10 -2.20 0.27 9.95
CA SER A 10 -2.15 -1.07 9.35
C SER A 10 -0.83 -1.82 9.66
N GLY A 11 0.27 -1.10 9.88
CA GLY A 11 1.51 -1.69 10.38
C GLY A 11 1.36 -2.42 11.72
N SER A 12 0.49 -1.93 12.61
CA SER A 12 0.32 -2.47 13.98
C SER A 12 -0.21 -3.90 14.02
N MET A 13 -0.87 -4.35 12.95
CA MET A 13 -1.38 -5.72 12.86
C MET A 13 -0.28 -6.76 12.64
N PHE A 14 0.93 -6.31 12.26
CA PHE A 14 2.04 -7.20 11.89
C PHE A 14 3.34 -6.88 12.66
N GLU A 15 3.51 -5.65 13.14
CA GLU A 15 4.66 -5.24 13.94
C GLU A 15 4.79 -6.10 15.20
N GLY A 16 5.91 -6.83 15.32
CA GLY A 16 6.17 -7.73 16.45
C GLY A 16 5.30 -8.99 16.52
N LEU A 17 4.31 -9.15 15.63
CA LEU A 17 3.35 -10.26 15.63
C LEU A 17 3.58 -11.26 14.49
N LEU A 18 4.02 -10.79 13.32
CA LEU A 18 4.22 -11.64 12.15
C LEU A 18 5.49 -12.49 12.30
N ASP A 19 5.31 -13.80 12.42
CA ASP A 19 6.41 -14.77 12.44
C ASP A 19 7.15 -14.79 11.10
N LYS A 20 8.49 -14.75 11.16
CA LYS A 20 9.38 -14.70 9.99
C LYS A 20 9.49 -16.05 9.28
N ASP A 21 9.19 -17.14 9.97
CA ASP A 21 9.24 -18.49 9.41
C ASP A 21 8.02 -18.80 8.51
N LEU A 22 7.01 -17.93 8.54
CA LEU A 22 5.86 -18.01 7.65
C LEU A 22 6.20 -17.48 6.26
N ASN A 23 5.82 -18.25 5.24
CA ASN A 23 5.98 -17.86 3.84
C ASN A 23 4.93 -16.81 3.38
N ILE A 24 4.82 -15.69 4.10
CA ILE A 24 3.86 -14.60 3.88
C ILE A 24 4.61 -13.30 3.64
N TYR A 25 4.33 -12.62 2.51
CA TYR A 25 4.79 -11.24 2.26
C TYR A 25 3.64 -10.28 2.53
N VAL A 26 3.88 -9.22 3.32
CA VAL A 26 2.84 -8.26 3.69
C VAL A 26 3.28 -6.85 3.31
N THR A 27 2.35 -6.05 2.80
CA THR A 27 2.51 -4.62 2.57
C THR A 27 1.31 -3.89 3.15
N THR A 28 1.59 -2.82 3.87
CA THR A 28 0.61 -2.03 4.63
C THR A 28 0.51 -0.62 4.08
N ALA A 29 -0.67 -0.01 4.18
CA ALA A 29 -0.94 1.35 3.72
C ALA A 29 -0.42 2.43 4.67
N SER A 30 -0.06 2.07 5.89
CA SER A 30 0.47 2.95 6.92
C SER A 30 1.32 2.18 7.95
N LYS A 31 2.14 2.91 8.71
CA LYS A 31 2.86 2.35 9.88
C LYS A 31 1.90 2.10 11.04
N ALA A 32 2.40 1.55 12.14
CA ALA A 32 1.60 1.21 13.32
C ALA A 32 0.95 2.40 14.06
N ASN A 33 1.37 3.64 13.78
CA ASN A 33 0.90 4.85 14.45
C ASN A 33 0.61 5.98 13.45
N GLU A 34 0.14 5.61 12.26
CA GLU A 34 -0.10 6.54 11.16
C GLU A 34 -1.40 6.22 10.43
N ASN A 35 -2.09 7.28 10.03
CA ASN A 35 -3.28 7.16 9.20
C ASN A 35 -2.91 6.76 7.76
N SER A 36 -3.82 6.03 7.11
CA SER A 36 -3.86 5.97 5.66
C SER A 36 -4.65 7.16 5.10
N PHE A 37 -4.68 7.30 3.78
CA PHE A 37 -5.21 8.49 3.11
C PHE A 37 -6.20 8.10 2.01
N ALA A 38 -7.37 8.73 2.03
CA ALA A 38 -8.29 8.72 0.90
C ALA A 38 -7.72 9.54 -0.28
N THR A 39 -8.19 9.26 -1.49
CA THR A 39 -7.85 9.98 -2.71
C THR A 39 -9.05 10.07 -3.64
N TYR A 40 -8.94 10.87 -4.71
CA TYR A 40 -10.04 11.15 -5.63
C TYR A 40 -11.30 11.65 -4.90
N CYS A 41 -11.09 12.57 -3.96
CA CYS A 41 -12.15 13.16 -3.15
C CYS A 41 -12.85 14.31 -3.87
N SER A 42 -14.15 14.43 -3.62
CA SER A 42 -15.03 15.43 -4.21
C SER A 42 -15.00 15.49 -5.75
N PRO A 43 -15.04 14.36 -6.49
CA PRO A 43 -15.13 14.42 -7.94
C PRO A 43 -16.47 15.02 -8.37
N LYS A 44 -16.53 15.48 -9.62
CA LYS A 44 -17.77 16.00 -10.22
C LYS A 44 -18.90 14.97 -10.04
N HIS A 45 -20.06 15.43 -9.54
CA HIS A 45 -21.23 14.62 -9.18
C HIS A 45 -21.15 13.84 -7.85
N TYR A 46 -20.06 13.99 -7.09
CA TYR A 46 -19.75 13.21 -5.88
C TYR A 46 -19.04 14.09 -4.84
N GLU A 47 -19.64 15.23 -4.49
CA GLU A 47 -18.98 16.32 -3.75
C GLU A 47 -18.53 15.93 -2.33
N ASP A 48 -19.23 14.99 -1.68
CA ASP A 48 -18.98 14.56 -0.30
C ASP A 48 -18.38 13.14 -0.17
N THR A 49 -17.77 12.60 -1.23
CA THR A 49 -17.17 11.26 -1.19
C THR A 49 -15.79 11.22 -1.83
N CYS A 50 -14.99 10.26 -1.39
CA CYS A 50 -13.76 9.85 -2.06
C CYS A 50 -14.02 8.55 -2.84
N LEU A 51 -13.41 8.41 -4.01
CA LEU A 51 -13.59 7.24 -4.87
C LEU A 51 -12.52 6.15 -4.65
N GLY A 52 -11.53 6.41 -3.81
CA GLY A 52 -10.57 5.38 -3.43
C GLY A 52 -9.63 5.81 -2.32
N ASP A 53 -8.70 4.92 -2.00
CA ASP A 53 -7.64 5.14 -1.02
C ASP A 53 -6.29 5.18 -1.72
N LEU A 54 -5.40 6.08 -1.29
CA LEU A 54 -4.14 6.36 -1.95
C LEU A 54 -3.29 5.11 -2.14
N PHE A 55 -3.15 4.25 -1.13
CA PHE A 55 -2.39 3.01 -1.27
C PHE A 55 -3.10 2.01 -2.17
N SER A 56 -4.42 1.82 -1.99
CA SER A 56 -5.23 0.96 -2.85
C SER A 56 -5.16 1.33 -4.33
N VAL A 57 -5.52 2.57 -4.70
CA VAL A 57 -5.53 2.99 -6.11
C VAL A 57 -4.14 2.96 -6.72
N SER A 58 -3.10 3.36 -5.96
CA SER A 58 -1.72 3.30 -6.45
C SER A 58 -1.28 1.88 -6.82
N ARG A 59 -1.75 0.86 -6.08
CA ARG A 59 -1.45 -0.54 -6.37
C ARG A 59 -2.32 -1.10 -7.48
N LEU A 60 -3.61 -0.81 -7.47
CA LEU A 60 -4.56 -1.30 -8.48
C LEU A 60 -4.21 -0.74 -9.85
N GLU A 61 -4.04 0.58 -9.98
CA GLU A 61 -3.71 1.23 -11.25
C GLU A 61 -2.34 0.81 -11.80
N ASN A 62 -1.33 0.66 -10.93
CA ASN A 62 -0.05 0.12 -11.37
C ASN A 62 -0.20 -1.33 -11.88
N SER A 63 -1.07 -2.13 -11.27
CA SER A 63 -1.30 -3.52 -11.68
C SER A 63 -2.04 -3.63 -13.01
N ASP A 64 -2.88 -2.64 -13.35
CA ASP A 64 -3.55 -2.55 -14.64
C ASP A 64 -2.60 -2.14 -15.77
N LEU A 65 -1.59 -1.32 -15.47
CA LEU A 65 -0.67 -0.76 -16.47
C LEU A 65 0.60 -1.60 -16.69
N GLN A 66 1.08 -2.32 -15.67
CA GLN A 66 2.35 -3.06 -15.75
C GLN A 66 2.15 -4.53 -16.09
N ASP A 67 3.09 -5.14 -16.83
CA ASP A 67 3.10 -6.60 -17.02
C ASP A 67 3.45 -7.29 -15.69
N ARG A 68 2.44 -7.99 -15.15
CA ARG A 68 2.52 -8.76 -13.89
C ARG A 68 3.57 -9.88 -13.91
N ARG A 69 4.08 -10.28 -15.09
CA ARG A 69 5.18 -11.26 -15.23
C ARG A 69 6.56 -10.63 -15.04
N VAL A 70 6.68 -9.31 -15.21
CA VAL A 70 7.95 -8.55 -15.17
C VAL A 70 8.05 -7.70 -13.89
N GLU A 71 6.93 -7.18 -13.42
CA GLU A 71 6.81 -6.40 -12.20
C GLU A 71 6.82 -7.32 -10.98
N THR A 72 7.83 -7.19 -10.12
CA THR A 72 7.92 -7.95 -8.87
C THR A 72 7.22 -7.20 -7.74
N LEU A 73 6.82 -7.93 -6.69
CA LEU A 73 6.23 -7.33 -5.48
C LEU A 73 7.13 -6.24 -4.88
N GLN A 74 8.45 -6.45 -4.92
CA GLN A 74 9.44 -5.49 -4.43
C GLN A 74 9.52 -4.23 -5.30
N LYS A 75 9.49 -4.37 -6.64
CA LYS A 75 9.42 -3.21 -7.55
C LYS A 75 8.15 -2.41 -7.30
N GLN A 76 7.02 -3.08 -7.15
CA GLN A 76 5.73 -2.43 -6.89
C GLN A 76 5.77 -1.65 -5.56
N PHE A 77 6.43 -2.19 -4.53
CA PHE A 77 6.63 -1.51 -3.25
C PHE A 77 7.58 -0.31 -3.35
N GLN A 78 8.69 -0.45 -4.07
CA GLN A 78 9.62 0.66 -4.31
C GLN A 78 8.98 1.79 -5.11
N ARG A 79 8.18 1.49 -6.13
CA ARG A 79 7.43 2.52 -6.89
C ARG A 79 6.47 3.29 -6.00
N PHE A 80 5.80 2.60 -5.08
CA PHE A 80 4.92 3.27 -4.13
C PHE A 80 5.72 4.22 -3.23
N GLN A 81 6.86 3.79 -2.67
CA GLN A 81 7.70 4.63 -1.81
C GLN A 81 8.41 5.79 -2.53
N ASN A 82 8.85 5.59 -3.78
CA ASN A 82 9.73 6.53 -4.50
C ASN A 82 8.99 7.62 -5.30
N ALA A 83 7.69 7.77 -5.11
CA ALA A 83 6.94 8.77 -5.84
C ALA A 83 7.20 10.19 -5.32
N PRO A 84 6.96 11.24 -6.14
CA PRO A 84 7.41 12.61 -5.86
C PRO A 84 6.90 13.21 -4.54
N GLU A 85 7.71 14.11 -3.97
CA GLU A 85 7.44 14.89 -2.75
C GLU A 85 6.11 15.67 -2.83
N GLY A 86 5.37 15.69 -1.72
CA GLY A 86 4.00 16.22 -1.62
C GLY A 86 2.93 15.13 -1.55
N SER A 87 3.28 13.90 -1.93
CA SER A 87 2.50 12.70 -1.59
C SER A 87 2.99 12.15 -0.25
N VAL A 88 2.18 12.28 0.80
CA VAL A 88 2.48 11.66 2.10
C VAL A 88 2.34 10.15 1.93
N ARG A 89 3.44 9.48 1.56
CA ARG A 89 3.45 8.04 1.32
C ARG A 89 4.13 7.34 2.46
N LYS A 90 3.33 6.67 3.28
CA LYS A 90 3.79 5.98 4.47
C LYS A 90 3.36 4.54 4.34
N SER A 91 4.26 3.63 3.98
CA SER A 91 3.92 2.21 3.88
C SER A 91 5.06 1.38 4.43
N GLU A 92 4.74 0.30 5.12
CA GLU A 92 5.71 -0.70 5.55
C GLU A 92 5.48 -2.02 4.83
N ALA A 93 6.58 -2.60 4.35
CA ALA A 93 6.59 -3.98 3.89
C ALA A 93 7.22 -4.86 4.96
N TYR A 94 6.51 -5.91 5.32
CA TYR A 94 6.98 -6.93 6.25
C TYR A 94 7.39 -8.16 5.42
N ARG A 95 8.64 -8.57 5.66
CA ARG A 95 9.46 -9.59 4.97
C ARG A 95 10.47 -9.02 3.97
N LYS A 96 11.76 -9.30 4.24
CA LYS A 96 12.81 -9.22 3.22
C LYS A 96 12.56 -10.35 2.24
N LEU A 97 12.17 -10.02 1.01
CA LEU A 97 12.26 -10.95 -0.10
C LEU A 97 13.76 -11.21 -0.30
N SER A 98 14.24 -12.37 0.16
CA SER A 98 15.59 -12.87 -0.11
C SER A 98 15.70 -13.33 -1.55
#